data_AF-A0A967YZA9-F1
#
_entry.id   AF-A0A967YZA9-F1
#
_cell.length_a   1.000
_cell.length_b   1.000
_cell.length_c   1.000
_cell.angle_alpha   90.00
_cell.angle_beta   90.00
_cell.angle_gamma   90.00
#
_symmetry.space_group_name_H-M   'P 1'
#
loop_
_entity.id
_entity.type
_entity.pdbx_description
1 polymer ?
#
loop_
_entity_poly.entity_id
_entity_poly.type
_entity_poly.pdbx_seq_one_letter_code
_entity_poly.pdbx_strand_id
1 'polypeptide(L)'
;MKVDSKRVIVWPAVMLLLVVTSFVMVAAQSGNSNTFSPYVDNLGQISVPPNYRTEMTFIGTWSIAEEDVETSAAASGHGAASLHNVYTQPGTIEAYRKTGKFPDGAVLVKELLKTKTERLTTGRASWGYDLEGWFVMIKDTAGRFPDNPLWGEGWGWALFNMDDPPKLTTTNFRTDCLGCHIPAKATDYVFINGYPTLKYQKIGG
;
A
#
# COMPACT_ATOMS: atom_id res chain seq x y z
N MET A 1 -78.72 -18.50 59.79
CA MET A 1 -78.60 -18.32 58.34
C MET A 1 -77.12 -18.38 57.99
N LYS A 2 -76.74 -19.31 57.11
CA LYS A 2 -75.38 -19.87 56.96
C LYS A 2 -74.35 -18.86 56.45
N VAL A 3 -73.19 -18.86 57.11
CA VAL A 3 -71.89 -18.43 56.58
C VAL A 3 -71.36 -19.58 55.72
N ASP A 4 -70.89 -19.30 54.50
CA ASP A 4 -70.08 -20.25 53.75
C ASP A 4 -68.96 -19.52 53.00
N SER A 5 -67.73 -19.80 53.42
CA SER A 5 -66.50 -19.24 52.86
C SER A 5 -66.00 -20.12 51.71
N LYS A 6 -65.68 -19.52 50.56
CA LYS A 6 -64.85 -20.19 49.55
C LYS A 6 -63.60 -19.34 49.30
N ARG A 7 -62.48 -19.87 49.79
CA ARG A 7 -61.12 -19.37 49.57
C ARG A 7 -60.76 -19.53 48.08
N VAL A 8 -60.31 -18.46 47.45
CA VAL A 8 -59.71 -18.50 46.10
C VAL A 8 -58.20 -18.46 46.28
N ILE A 9 -57.54 -19.54 45.84
CA ILE A 9 -56.08 -19.70 45.82
C ILE A 9 -55.59 -19.08 44.52
N VAL A 10 -54.74 -18.05 44.61
CA VAL A 10 -54.12 -17.42 43.44
C VAL A 10 -52.67 -17.90 43.37
N TRP A 11 -52.31 -18.65 42.33
CA TRP A 11 -50.94 -19.04 42.02
C TRP A 11 -50.24 -17.90 41.28
N PRO A 12 -49.02 -17.46 41.65
CA PRO A 12 -48.30 -16.47 40.88
C PRO A 12 -47.67 -17.15 39.64
N ALA A 13 -48.10 -16.71 38.46
CA ALA A 13 -47.44 -17.05 37.21
C ALA A 13 -46.06 -16.38 37.16
N VAL A 14 -45.01 -17.18 37.27
CA VAL A 14 -43.63 -16.76 37.04
C VAL A 14 -43.45 -16.55 35.53
N MET A 15 -43.42 -15.29 35.08
CA MET A 15 -43.05 -14.94 33.72
C MET A 15 -41.52 -14.98 33.59
N LEU A 16 -40.99 -16.03 32.96
CA LEU A 16 -39.59 -16.15 32.59
C LEU A 16 -39.33 -15.27 31.35
N LEU A 17 -38.67 -14.12 31.54
CA LEU A 17 -38.28 -13.21 30.46
C LEU A 17 -37.02 -13.77 29.78
N LEU A 18 -37.19 -14.44 28.63
CA LEU A 18 -36.06 -14.86 27.77
C LEU A 18 -35.52 -13.64 27.01
N VAL A 19 -34.43 -13.07 27.50
CA VAL A 19 -33.64 -12.07 26.75
C VAL A 19 -32.83 -12.82 25.68
N VAL A 20 -33.33 -12.80 24.45
CA VAL A 20 -32.57 -13.28 23.29
C VAL A 20 -31.59 -12.17 22.90
N THR A 21 -30.33 -12.29 23.32
CA THR A 21 -29.25 -11.44 22.82
C THR A 21 -28.92 -11.84 21.39
N SER A 22 -29.42 -11.08 20.42
CA SER A 22 -29.02 -11.19 19.02
C SER A 22 -27.57 -10.77 18.88
N PHE A 23 -26.66 -11.76 18.87
CA PHE A 23 -25.29 -11.56 18.41
C PHE A 23 -25.33 -11.25 16.91
N VAL A 24 -25.24 -9.97 16.54
CA VAL A 24 -25.03 -9.57 15.15
C VAL A 24 -23.59 -9.94 14.82
N MET A 25 -23.42 -11.09 14.17
CA MET A 25 -22.14 -11.49 13.59
C MET A 25 -21.90 -10.56 12.40
N VAL A 26 -21.08 -9.52 12.60
CA VAL A 26 -20.55 -8.72 11.50
C VAL A 26 -19.62 -9.63 10.72
N ALA A 27 -20.14 -10.27 9.68
CA ALA A 27 -19.30 -10.87 8.66
C ALA A 27 -18.49 -9.74 8.04
N ALA A 28 -17.17 -9.78 8.22
CA ALA A 28 -16.26 -8.98 7.40
C ALA A 28 -16.58 -9.32 5.94
N GLN A 29 -17.14 -8.35 5.21
CA GLN A 29 -17.38 -8.51 3.80
C GLN A 29 -16.01 -8.71 3.15
N SER A 30 -15.71 -9.93 2.72
CA SER A 30 -14.63 -10.20 1.80
C SER A 30 -14.83 -9.31 0.58
N GLY A 31 -13.91 -8.35 0.39
CA GLY A 31 -14.00 -7.35 -0.66
C GLY A 31 -14.35 -7.97 -2.01
N ASN A 32 -15.43 -7.45 -2.59
CA ASN A 32 -15.96 -7.87 -3.87
C ASN A 32 -14.87 -7.72 -4.95
N SER A 33 -14.45 -8.84 -5.53
CA SER A 33 -13.54 -8.89 -6.68
C SER A 33 -14.25 -8.32 -7.92
N ASN A 34 -14.13 -7.00 -8.17
CA ASN A 34 -14.40 -6.38 -9.50
C ASN A 34 -14.07 -4.88 -9.62
N THR A 35 -13.43 -4.24 -8.66
CA THR A 35 -12.93 -2.86 -8.83
C THR A 35 -11.42 -2.88 -9.03
N PHE A 36 -10.96 -2.30 -10.13
CA PHE A 36 -9.58 -2.33 -10.61
C PHE A 36 -8.57 -1.83 -9.55
N SER A 37 -8.58 -0.53 -9.29
CA SER A 37 -7.84 0.09 -8.19
C SER A 37 -8.64 1.28 -7.70
N PRO A 38 -8.83 1.49 -6.40
CA PRO A 38 -9.54 2.65 -5.86
C PRO A 38 -8.75 3.96 -6.03
N TYR A 39 -7.48 3.86 -6.46
CA TYR A 39 -6.58 5.00 -6.65
C TYR A 39 -6.49 5.42 -8.12
N VAL A 40 -7.47 5.01 -8.92
CA VAL A 40 -7.56 5.33 -10.35
C VAL A 40 -9.00 5.76 -10.65
N ASP A 41 -9.17 6.95 -11.22
CA ASP A 41 -10.48 7.41 -11.66
C ASP A 41 -10.89 6.83 -13.03
N ASN A 42 -12.09 7.15 -13.49
CA ASN A 42 -12.62 6.66 -14.77
C ASN A 42 -11.84 7.17 -16.00
N LEU A 43 -11.00 8.19 -15.85
CA LEU A 43 -10.14 8.74 -16.90
C LEU A 43 -8.72 8.19 -16.84
N GLY A 44 -8.41 7.34 -15.85
CA GLY A 44 -7.07 6.80 -15.62
C GLY A 44 -6.16 7.77 -14.87
N GLN A 45 -6.69 8.79 -14.20
CA GLN A 45 -5.87 9.61 -13.30
C GLN A 45 -5.53 8.81 -12.05
N ILE A 46 -4.24 8.73 -11.76
CA ILE A 46 -3.70 8.02 -10.60
C ILE A 46 -3.64 8.98 -9.41
N SER A 47 -3.98 8.50 -8.22
CA SER A 47 -3.76 9.21 -6.96
C SER A 47 -2.78 8.47 -6.06
N VAL A 48 -2.12 9.21 -5.17
CA VAL A 48 -1.32 8.61 -4.10
C VAL A 48 -2.29 8.00 -3.07
N PRO A 49 -2.18 6.70 -2.73
CA PRO A 49 -2.99 6.11 -1.68
C PRO A 49 -2.88 6.89 -0.37
N PRO A 50 -3.99 7.40 0.21
CA PRO A 50 -3.94 7.99 1.53
C PRO A 50 -3.49 6.93 2.54
N ASN A 51 -2.81 7.37 3.61
CA ASN A 51 -2.39 6.49 4.71
C ASN A 51 -1.54 5.27 4.30
N TYR A 52 -0.88 5.28 3.13
CA TYR A 52 -0.07 4.15 2.65
C TYR A 52 0.95 3.66 3.70
N ARG A 53 1.52 4.56 4.51
CA ARG A 53 2.47 4.20 5.59
C ARG A 53 1.87 3.32 6.68
N THR A 54 0.57 3.44 6.96
CA THR A 54 -0.11 2.72 8.04
C THR A 54 -1.00 1.59 7.54
N GLU A 55 -1.43 1.62 6.28
CA GLU A 55 -2.39 0.67 5.72
C GLU A 55 -1.79 -0.28 4.67
N MET A 56 -0.64 0.07 4.09
CA MET A 56 0.05 -0.79 3.12
C MET A 56 1.26 -1.50 3.75
N THR A 57 1.66 -2.61 3.14
CA THR A 57 2.80 -3.40 3.60
C THR A 57 4.09 -2.86 2.98
N PHE A 58 5.07 -2.53 3.82
CA PHE A 58 6.44 -2.24 3.36
C PHE A 58 7.06 -3.49 2.74
N ILE A 59 7.57 -3.36 1.52
CA ILE A 59 8.17 -4.48 0.78
C ILE A 59 9.68 -4.37 0.59
N GLY A 60 10.26 -3.18 0.78
CA GLY A 60 11.70 -2.97 0.70
C GLY A 60 12.09 -1.50 0.61
N THR A 61 13.40 -1.24 0.65
CA THR A 61 13.98 0.11 0.60
C THR A 61 15.16 0.14 -0.35
N TRP A 62 15.36 1.29 -1.01
CA TRP A 62 16.56 1.60 -1.79
C TRP A 62 17.30 2.77 -1.15
N SER A 63 18.62 2.65 -1.06
CA SER A 63 19.50 3.75 -0.69
C SER A 63 20.26 4.19 -1.92
N ILE A 64 20.09 5.45 -2.31
CA ILE A 64 20.89 6.06 -3.37
C ILE A 64 22.18 6.59 -2.74
N ALA A 65 23.34 6.27 -3.29
CA ALA A 65 24.61 6.74 -2.72
C ALA A 65 24.77 8.25 -2.95
N GLU A 66 25.42 8.93 -2.01
CA GLU A 66 25.67 10.38 -2.11
C GLU A 66 26.53 10.76 -3.33
N GLU A 67 27.46 9.90 -3.75
CA GLU A 67 28.30 10.13 -4.94
C GLU A 67 27.49 10.22 -6.25
N ASP A 68 26.27 9.70 -6.26
CA ASP A 68 25.39 9.69 -7.43
C ASP A 68 24.49 10.93 -7.53
N VAL A 69 24.48 11.82 -6.53
CA VAL A 69 23.56 12.97 -6.47
C VAL A 69 24.24 14.22 -5.89
N GLU A 70 24.42 15.25 -6.72
CA GLU A 70 25.00 16.57 -6.36
C GLU A 70 24.24 17.31 -5.23
N THR A 71 23.00 16.93 -4.91
CA THR A 71 22.06 17.75 -4.13
C THR A 71 21.60 17.18 -2.79
N SER A 72 22.21 16.11 -2.27
CA SER A 72 21.78 15.64 -0.95
C SER A 72 22.37 16.50 0.17
N ALA A 73 21.52 16.89 1.14
CA ALA A 73 21.91 17.68 2.31
C ALA A 73 22.78 16.90 3.33
N ALA A 74 23.31 15.74 2.94
CA ALA A 74 24.24 14.97 3.76
C ALA A 74 25.57 15.74 3.81
N ALA A 75 25.92 16.26 4.97
CA ALA A 75 27.05 17.18 5.13
C ALA A 75 28.44 16.53 5.00
N SER A 76 28.57 15.32 4.41
CA SER A 76 29.80 14.54 4.54
C SER A 76 30.39 13.88 3.28
N GLY A 77 29.74 13.90 2.11
CA GLY A 77 30.23 13.15 0.94
C GLY A 77 30.23 11.62 1.17
N HIS A 78 29.46 11.15 2.15
CA HIS A 78 29.36 9.77 2.62
C HIS A 78 27.95 9.56 3.15
N GLY A 79 27.27 8.50 2.70
CA GLY A 79 25.94 8.12 3.18
C GLY A 79 24.93 7.96 2.05
N ALA A 80 23.65 8.04 2.40
CA ALA A 80 22.55 8.00 1.43
C ALA A 80 22.20 9.41 0.96
N ALA A 81 22.09 9.62 -0.36
CA ALA A 81 21.51 10.84 -0.94
C ALA A 81 19.98 10.91 -0.82
N SER A 82 19.34 9.74 -0.94
CA SER A 82 17.89 9.58 -0.79
C SER A 82 17.59 8.16 -0.35
N LEU A 83 16.49 8.00 0.40
CA LEU A 83 15.93 6.70 0.73
C LEU A 83 14.57 6.55 0.04
N HIS A 84 14.40 5.44 -0.68
CA HIS A 84 13.15 5.13 -1.35
C HIS A 84 12.50 3.91 -0.72
N ASN A 85 11.51 4.12 0.14
CA ASN A 85 10.74 3.02 0.73
C ASN A 85 9.58 2.65 -0.19
N VAL A 86 9.33 1.35 -0.35
CA VAL A 86 8.30 0.84 -1.25
C VAL A 86 7.27 0.04 -0.47
N TYR A 87 6.00 0.30 -0.78
CA TYR A 87 4.83 -0.29 -0.16
C TYR A 87 3.90 -0.89 -1.21
N THR A 88 3.09 -1.87 -0.81
CA THR A 88 1.99 -2.40 -1.62
C THR A 88 0.78 -2.76 -0.79
N GLN A 89 -0.42 -2.81 -1.39
CA GLN A 89 -1.63 -3.17 -0.66
C GLN A 89 -1.59 -4.61 -0.11
N PRO A 90 -2.32 -4.90 0.98
CA PRO A 90 -2.51 -6.27 1.46
C PRO A 90 -3.00 -7.22 0.35
N GLY A 91 -2.52 -8.47 0.36
CA GLY A 91 -2.87 -9.48 -0.64
C GLY A 91 -1.97 -9.50 -1.87
N THR A 92 -1.31 -8.38 -2.23
CA THR A 92 -0.41 -8.32 -3.39
C THR A 92 0.81 -9.23 -3.22
N ILE A 93 1.38 -9.28 -2.01
CA ILE A 93 2.58 -10.09 -1.72
C ILE A 93 2.25 -11.57 -1.85
N GLU A 94 1.11 -12.02 -1.30
CA GLU A 94 0.65 -13.40 -1.37
C GLU A 94 0.36 -13.81 -2.82
N ALA A 95 -0.32 -12.95 -3.58
CA ALA A 95 -0.59 -13.18 -5.00
C ALA A 95 0.71 -13.27 -5.82
N TYR A 96 1.66 -12.36 -5.57
CA TYR A 96 2.96 -12.38 -6.23
C TYR A 96 3.75 -13.63 -5.88
N ARG A 97 3.84 -13.99 -4.60
CA ARG A 97 4.53 -15.21 -4.15
C ARG A 97 3.95 -16.48 -4.77
N LYS A 98 2.62 -16.54 -4.94
CA LYS A 98 1.94 -17.70 -5.54
C LYS A 98 2.19 -17.82 -7.05
N THR A 99 2.29 -16.71 -7.77
CA THR A 99 2.22 -16.69 -9.25
C THR A 99 3.49 -16.20 -9.94
N GLY A 100 4.39 -15.56 -9.19
CA GLY A 100 5.52 -14.81 -9.72
C GLY A 100 5.14 -13.51 -10.45
N LYS A 101 3.88 -13.06 -10.34
CA LYS A 101 3.35 -11.90 -11.08
C LYS A 101 2.57 -10.97 -10.16
N PHE A 102 2.63 -9.67 -10.41
CA PHE A 102 1.75 -8.71 -9.75
C PHE A 102 0.32 -8.92 -10.27
N PRO A 103 -0.69 -9.04 -9.37
CA PRO A 103 -2.08 -9.14 -9.79
C PRO A 103 -2.55 -7.83 -10.44
N ASP A 104 -3.61 -7.93 -11.24
CA ASP A 104 -4.30 -6.75 -11.77
C ASP A 104 -4.75 -5.83 -10.62
N GLY A 105 -4.52 -4.52 -10.77
CA GLY A 105 -4.79 -3.54 -9.71
C GLY A 105 -3.73 -3.46 -8.60
N ALA A 106 -2.65 -4.26 -8.66
CA ALA A 106 -1.54 -4.13 -7.71
C ALA A 106 -0.95 -2.72 -7.74
N VAL A 107 -0.80 -2.11 -6.57
CA VAL A 107 -0.25 -0.78 -6.38
C VAL A 107 1.11 -0.88 -5.71
N LEU A 108 2.09 -0.23 -6.30
CA LEU A 108 3.41 0.00 -5.72
C LEU A 108 3.55 1.48 -5.43
N VAL A 109 3.65 1.84 -4.15
CA VAL A 109 3.94 3.21 -3.72
C VAL A 109 5.40 3.25 -3.32
N LYS A 110 6.23 3.95 -4.09
CA LYS A 110 7.60 4.31 -3.71
C LYS A 110 7.57 5.73 -3.18
N GLU A 111 7.78 5.92 -1.87
CA GLU A 111 8.02 7.26 -1.32
C GLU A 111 9.50 7.62 -1.50
N LEU A 112 9.79 8.91 -1.69
CA LEU A 112 11.15 9.45 -1.83
C LEU A 112 11.43 10.32 -0.61
N LEU A 113 12.45 9.98 0.17
CA LEU A 113 12.79 10.67 1.41
C LEU A 113 14.13 11.40 1.29
N LYS A 114 14.15 12.66 1.73
CA LYS A 114 15.39 13.35 2.07
C LYS A 114 16.07 12.62 3.20
N THR A 115 17.39 12.58 3.16
CA THR A 115 18.21 11.88 4.14
C THR A 115 19.05 12.85 4.97
N LYS A 116 19.29 12.47 6.21
CA LYS A 116 20.38 13.01 7.03
C LYS A 116 21.36 11.88 7.31
N THR A 117 22.65 12.22 7.37
CA THR A 117 23.72 11.30 7.71
C THR A 117 24.52 11.87 8.87
N GLU A 118 24.64 11.10 9.95
CA GLU A 118 25.41 11.50 11.13
C GLU A 118 26.15 10.30 11.73
N ARG A 119 27.12 10.58 12.63
CA ARG A 119 27.79 9.54 13.42
C ARG A 119 27.00 9.29 14.70
N LEU A 120 26.29 8.16 14.75
CA LEU A 120 25.54 7.68 15.89
C LEU A 120 26.37 6.68 16.72
N THR A 121 25.81 6.23 17.85
CA THR A 121 26.46 5.24 18.73
C THR A 121 26.72 3.89 18.04
N THR A 122 25.93 3.55 17.01
CA THR A 122 26.08 2.34 16.19
C THR A 122 27.01 2.52 14.99
N GLY A 123 27.56 3.73 14.77
CA GLY A 123 28.37 4.08 13.61
C GLY A 123 27.78 5.23 12.79
N ARG A 124 28.37 5.50 11.62
CA ARG A 124 27.78 6.45 10.66
C ARG A 124 26.52 5.83 10.08
N ALA A 125 25.40 6.55 10.18
CA ALA A 125 24.10 6.10 9.74
C ALA A 125 23.38 7.20 8.98
N SER A 126 22.54 6.78 8.02
CA SER A 126 21.61 7.66 7.30
C SER A 126 20.18 7.28 7.64
N TRP A 127 19.30 8.26 7.75
CA TRP A 127 17.85 8.05 7.92
C TRP A 127 17.06 9.07 7.13
N GLY A 128 15.86 8.67 6.71
CA GLY A 128 14.91 9.56 6.04
C GLY A 128 14.29 10.51 7.05
N TYR A 129 14.19 11.79 6.72
CA TYR A 129 13.64 12.80 7.64
C TYR A 129 12.43 13.56 7.07
N ASP A 130 12.44 13.88 5.77
CA ASP A 130 11.35 14.61 5.11
C ASP A 130 10.95 13.90 3.81
N LEU A 131 9.69 14.05 3.43
CA LEU A 131 9.13 13.50 2.20
C LEU A 131 9.34 14.45 1.03
N GLU A 132 9.85 13.95 -0.09
CA GLU A 132 10.06 14.71 -1.33
C GLU A 132 8.98 14.45 -2.37
N GLY A 133 8.42 13.25 -2.36
CA GLY A 133 7.43 12.85 -3.35
C GLY A 133 7.13 11.36 -3.35
N TRP A 134 6.40 10.93 -4.37
CA TRP A 134 6.01 9.54 -4.58
C TRP A 134 6.10 9.15 -6.03
N PHE A 135 6.56 7.93 -6.28
CA PHE A 135 6.33 7.26 -7.54
C PHE A 135 5.35 6.10 -7.32
N VAL A 136 4.19 6.20 -7.96
CA VAL A 136 3.10 5.22 -7.88
C VAL A 136 3.03 4.46 -9.19
N MET A 137 3.07 3.14 -9.10
CA MET A 137 2.79 2.24 -10.22
C MET A 137 1.55 1.41 -9.93
N ILE A 138 0.63 1.28 -10.89
CA ILE A 138 -0.60 0.48 -10.75
C ILE A 138 -0.70 -0.52 -11.89
N LYS A 139 -0.75 -1.82 -11.58
CA LYS A 139 -0.78 -2.90 -12.58
C LYS A 139 -2.09 -2.87 -13.33
N ASP A 140 -2.04 -2.84 -14.65
CA ASP A 140 -3.20 -2.96 -15.55
C ASP A 140 -2.96 -4.05 -16.59
N THR A 141 -3.51 -5.24 -16.33
CA THR A 141 -3.37 -6.38 -17.24
C THR A 141 -4.36 -6.33 -18.40
N ALA A 142 -5.38 -5.47 -18.35
CA ALA A 142 -6.42 -5.37 -19.37
C ALA A 142 -6.19 -4.23 -20.38
N GLY A 143 -5.29 -3.28 -20.09
CA GLY A 143 -5.03 -2.14 -20.98
C GLY A 143 -6.21 -1.19 -21.06
N ARG A 144 -6.76 -0.82 -19.90
CA ARG A 144 -8.00 -0.04 -19.73
C ARG A 144 -7.90 1.40 -20.23
N PHE A 145 -6.69 1.96 -20.28
CA PHE A 145 -6.46 3.38 -20.59
C PHE A 145 -5.52 3.55 -21.80
N PRO A 146 -5.87 3.04 -22.99
CA PRO A 146 -4.97 2.99 -24.14
C PRO A 146 -4.56 4.38 -24.66
N ASP A 147 -5.40 5.39 -24.49
CA ASP A 147 -5.17 6.76 -24.96
C ASP A 147 -4.59 7.67 -23.86
N ASN A 148 -4.40 7.17 -22.63
CA ASN A 148 -3.87 7.97 -21.54
C ASN A 148 -2.33 7.83 -21.50
N PRO A 149 -1.56 8.94 -21.62
CA PRO A 149 -0.11 8.90 -21.70
C PRO A 149 0.59 8.45 -20.41
N LEU A 150 -0.14 8.29 -19.31
CA LEU A 150 0.37 7.72 -18.06
C LEU A 150 0.32 6.19 -18.04
N TRP A 151 -0.24 5.54 -19.06
CA TRP A 151 -0.49 4.11 -19.08
C TRP A 151 0.18 3.42 -20.25
N GLY A 152 0.74 2.25 -19.98
CA GLY A 152 1.33 1.38 -20.98
C GLY A 152 2.22 0.33 -20.36
N GLU A 153 2.64 -0.65 -21.16
CA GLU A 153 3.44 -1.79 -20.69
C GLU A 153 2.78 -2.56 -19.53
N GLY A 154 1.44 -2.52 -19.45
CA GLY A 154 0.66 -3.17 -18.40
C GLY A 154 0.71 -2.47 -17.04
N TRP A 155 1.08 -1.18 -17.01
CA TRP A 155 1.19 -0.37 -15.80
C TRP A 155 0.68 1.06 -16.05
N GLY A 156 0.13 1.67 -15.00
CA GLY A 156 0.02 3.11 -14.86
C GLY A 156 1.23 3.65 -14.11
N TRP A 157 1.72 4.84 -14.49
CA TRP A 157 2.98 5.42 -14.05
C TRP A 157 2.76 6.87 -13.61
N ALA A 158 2.99 7.18 -12.33
CA ALA A 158 2.76 8.52 -11.82
C ALA A 158 3.79 8.94 -10.76
N LEU A 159 4.59 9.95 -11.09
CA LEU A 159 5.49 10.65 -10.17
C LEU A 159 4.79 11.91 -9.63
N PHE A 160 4.85 12.10 -8.33
CA PHE A 160 4.30 13.24 -7.61
C PHE A 160 5.39 13.94 -6.80
N ASN A 161 5.42 15.27 -6.85
CA ASN A 161 6.20 16.08 -5.93
C ASN A 161 5.37 16.44 -4.70
N MET A 162 6.04 16.58 -3.55
CA MET A 162 5.47 17.08 -2.29
C MET A 162 5.29 18.61 -2.33
N ASP A 163 4.59 19.11 -3.34
CA ASP A 163 4.07 20.48 -3.40
C ASP A 163 2.79 20.60 -2.52
N ASP A 164 2.29 21.82 -2.30
CA ASP A 164 1.01 22.06 -1.61
C ASP A 164 -0.02 22.67 -2.61
N PRO A 165 -0.95 21.87 -3.17
CA PRO A 165 -1.15 20.42 -2.99
C PRO A 165 -0.14 19.56 -3.78
N PRO A 166 -0.03 18.24 -3.48
CA PRO A 166 0.84 17.33 -4.22
C PRO A 166 0.57 17.39 -5.73
N LYS A 167 1.64 17.43 -6.53
CA LYS A 167 1.56 17.69 -7.96
C LYS A 167 2.07 16.51 -8.78
N LEU A 168 1.23 16.00 -9.69
CA LEU A 168 1.64 15.05 -10.71
C LEU A 168 2.66 15.72 -11.65
N THR A 169 3.82 15.10 -11.83
CA THR A 169 4.89 15.59 -12.71
C THR A 169 5.08 14.71 -13.94
N THR A 170 4.66 13.45 -13.91
CA THR A 170 4.65 12.60 -15.10
C THR A 170 3.67 13.15 -16.12
N THR A 171 4.17 13.37 -17.33
CA THR A 171 3.38 13.79 -18.49
C THR A 171 3.20 12.64 -19.49
N ASN A 172 4.24 11.80 -19.62
CA ASN A 172 4.21 10.64 -20.49
C ASN A 172 5.16 9.57 -19.95
N PHE A 173 4.63 8.37 -19.67
CA PHE A 173 5.44 7.30 -19.08
C PHE A 173 6.61 6.88 -19.97
N ARG A 174 6.48 6.99 -21.30
CA ARG A 174 7.52 6.56 -22.25
C ARG A 174 8.76 7.44 -22.16
N THR A 175 8.58 8.75 -22.01
CA THR A 175 9.68 9.72 -21.91
C THR A 175 10.18 9.86 -20.47
N ASP A 176 9.27 9.79 -19.50
CA ASP A 176 9.56 10.22 -18.13
C ASP A 176 9.94 9.04 -17.22
N CYS A 177 9.55 7.80 -17.56
CA CYS A 177 9.69 6.64 -16.65
C CYS A 177 10.34 5.43 -17.32
N LEU A 178 9.92 5.09 -18.54
CA LEU A 178 10.20 3.79 -19.17
C LEU A 178 11.70 3.53 -19.33
N GLY A 179 12.49 4.54 -19.73
CA GLY A 179 13.94 4.41 -19.93
C GLY A 179 14.66 3.81 -18.72
N CYS A 180 14.34 4.30 -17.51
CA CYS A 180 14.92 3.82 -16.25
C CYS A 180 14.43 2.42 -15.84
N HIS A 181 13.28 2.00 -16.37
CA HIS A 181 12.61 0.73 -16.00
C HIS A 181 12.84 -0.41 -17.00
N ILE A 182 13.31 -0.12 -18.22
CA ILE A 182 13.69 -1.12 -19.23
C ILE A 182 14.65 -2.19 -18.69
N PRO A 183 15.67 -1.86 -17.87
CA PRO A 183 16.56 -2.89 -17.31
C PRO A 183 15.82 -3.93 -16.45
N ALA A 184 14.65 -3.59 -15.90
CA ALA A 184 13.80 -4.49 -15.13
C ALA A 184 12.69 -5.16 -15.96
N LYS A 185 12.70 -5.06 -17.30
CA LYS A 185 11.64 -5.61 -18.17
C LYS A 185 11.37 -7.10 -17.92
N ALA A 186 12.41 -7.89 -17.67
CA ALA A 186 12.28 -9.33 -17.39
C ALA A 186 11.50 -9.63 -16.09
N THR A 187 11.40 -8.67 -15.18
CA THR A 187 10.66 -8.73 -13.92
C THR A 187 9.49 -7.75 -13.92
N ASP A 188 8.81 -7.66 -15.08
CA ASP A 188 7.61 -6.84 -15.28
C ASP A 188 7.85 -5.35 -15.03
N TYR A 189 9.02 -4.87 -15.45
CA TYR A 189 9.51 -3.49 -15.28
C TYR A 189 9.67 -3.05 -13.82
N VAL A 190 9.71 -3.99 -12.87
CA VAL A 190 9.87 -3.72 -11.45
C VAL A 190 11.18 -4.33 -10.96
N PHE A 191 12.04 -3.54 -10.30
CA PHE A 191 13.28 -4.03 -9.69
C PHE A 191 13.01 -4.84 -8.42
N ILE A 192 12.56 -6.08 -8.56
CA ILE A 192 12.14 -6.92 -7.42
C ILE A 192 13.29 -7.34 -6.49
N ASN A 193 14.55 -7.13 -6.88
CA ASN A 193 15.71 -7.47 -6.06
C ASN A 193 15.76 -6.67 -4.75
N GLY A 194 15.27 -5.43 -4.76
CA GLY A 194 15.16 -4.60 -3.55
C GLY A 194 13.96 -4.93 -2.67
N TYR A 195 13.13 -5.93 -3.04
CA TYR A 195 11.90 -6.27 -2.32
C TYR A 195 11.97 -7.66 -1.69
N PRO A 196 12.72 -7.83 -0.58
CA PRO A 196 12.87 -9.13 0.08
C PRO A 196 11.51 -9.72 0.51
N THR A 197 10.52 -8.89 0.83
CA THR A 197 9.18 -9.32 1.21
C THR A 197 8.45 -10.06 0.09
N LEU A 198 8.82 -9.87 -1.19
CA LEU A 198 8.23 -10.65 -2.30
C LEU A 198 8.79 -12.06 -2.42
N LYS A 199 9.94 -12.34 -1.80
CA LYS A 199 10.56 -13.68 -1.81
C LYS A 199 10.00 -14.51 -0.66
N TYR A 200 9.87 -15.82 -0.85
CA TYR A 200 9.70 -16.73 0.27
C TYR A 200 11.01 -16.77 1.05
N GLN A 201 10.97 -16.40 2.32
CA GLN A 201 12.10 -16.61 3.20
C GLN A 201 12.10 -18.11 3.56
N LYS A 202 13.00 -18.88 2.96
CA LYS A 202 13.30 -20.22 3.46
C LYS A 202 14.00 -20.03 4.79
N ILE A 203 13.26 -20.19 5.89
CA ILE A 203 13.89 -20.45 7.19
C ILE A 203 14.39 -21.89 7.09
N GLY A 204 15.71 -22.09 7.27
CA GLY A 204 16.45 -23.30 6.88
C GLY A 204 15.81 -24.62 7.33
N GLY A 205 16.01 -25.65 6.50
CA GLY A 205 15.74 -27.06 6.84
C GLY A 205 16.99 -27.77 7.34
#